data_AF-A0A7X8YZX3-F1
#
_entry.id   AF-A0A7X8YZX3-F1
#
_cell.length_a   1.000
_cell.length_b   1.000
_cell.length_c   1.000
_cell.angle_alpha   90.00
_cell.angle_beta   90.00
_cell.angle_gamma   90.00
#
_symmetry.space_group_name_H-M   'P 1'
#
loop_
_entity.id
_entity.type
_entity.pdbx_description
1 polymer ?
#
loop_
_entity_poly.entity_id
_entity_poly.type
_entity_poly.pdbx_seq_one_letter_code
_entity_poly.pdbx_strand_id
1 'polypeptide(L)'
;FLHDFIRCKPNSKVSLTVLRMGQRPVVIETTTLPSPMMHFEAKRVFADELGMLVREKAEMDYIVDSSAAGKLQGLVVVGMLKDSPAAIAGMRVNDLIARVDDQPVAHVDEFKARLSRITASNRAVKLTIQRNDDRLVFTVDPVRPASDAPK
;
A
#
# COMPACT_ATOMS: atom_id res chain seq x y z
N PHE A 1 -28.98 16.28 -10.14
CA PHE A 1 -27.92 16.70 -9.21
C PHE A 1 -26.66 15.84 -9.33
N LEU A 2 -26.68 14.51 -9.15
CA LEU A 2 -25.45 13.69 -9.30
C LEU A 2 -24.97 13.53 -10.76
N HIS A 3 -25.88 13.55 -11.74
CA HIS A 3 -25.55 13.30 -13.15
C HIS A 3 -24.64 14.34 -13.82
N ASP A 4 -24.72 15.61 -13.42
CA ASP A 4 -23.91 16.68 -14.04
C ASP A 4 -22.48 16.69 -13.49
N PHE A 5 -22.29 16.31 -12.23
CA PHE A 5 -20.98 16.29 -11.58
C PHE A 5 -20.07 15.20 -12.14
N ILE A 6 -20.63 14.05 -12.55
CA ILE A 6 -19.89 12.94 -13.18
C ILE A 6 -19.30 13.36 -14.55
N ARG A 7 -19.83 14.42 -15.18
CA ARG A 7 -19.38 14.92 -16.48
C ARG A 7 -18.36 16.05 -16.40
N CYS A 8 -18.07 16.56 -15.20
CA CYS A 8 -17.08 17.62 -15.02
C CYS A 8 -15.67 17.08 -15.27
N LYS A 9 -14.86 17.82 -16.05
CA LYS A 9 -13.45 17.47 -16.23
C LYS A 9 -12.70 17.68 -14.91
N PRO A 10 -11.65 16.89 -14.64
CA PRO A 10 -10.73 17.20 -13.54
C PRO A 10 -10.25 18.67 -13.59
N ASN A 11 -10.07 19.29 -12.42
CA ASN A 11 -9.66 20.69 -12.24
C ASN A 11 -10.67 21.76 -12.68
N SER A 12 -11.92 21.39 -12.96
CA SER A 12 -12.99 22.35 -13.24
C SER A 12 -13.55 22.95 -11.95
N LYS A 13 -13.79 24.25 -11.93
CA LYS A 13 -14.53 24.90 -10.84
C LYS A 13 -16.02 24.52 -10.90
N VAL A 14 -16.59 24.17 -9.76
CA VAL A 14 -18.01 23.85 -9.59
C VAL A 14 -18.55 24.61 -8.39
N SER A 15 -19.69 25.27 -8.56
CA SER A 15 -20.38 25.95 -7.46
C SER A 15 -21.41 25.00 -6.86
N LEU A 16 -21.31 24.77 -5.55
CA LEU A 16 -22.23 23.95 -4.78
C LEU A 16 -23.05 24.84 -3.85
N THR A 17 -24.37 24.80 -3.98
CA THR A 17 -25.26 25.45 -3.01
C THR A 17 -25.50 24.49 -1.84
N VAL A 18 -24.94 24.82 -0.68
CA VAL A 18 -25.10 24.03 0.55
C VAL A 18 -26.25 24.59 1.38
N LEU A 19 -27.24 23.74 1.64
CA LEU A 19 -28.34 24.01 2.55
C LEU A 19 -27.96 23.46 3.94
N ARG A 20 -27.99 24.33 4.96
CA ARG A 20 -27.84 23.93 6.38
C ARG A 20 -29.12 24.30 7.12
N MET A 21 -29.63 23.40 7.96
CA MET A 21 -30.91 23.58 8.66
C MET A 21 -30.97 24.92 9.41
N GLY A 22 -31.99 25.71 9.11
CA GLY A 22 -32.23 27.02 9.72
C GLY A 22 -31.34 28.17 9.19
N GLN A 23 -30.41 27.89 8.27
CA GLN A 23 -29.54 28.91 7.67
C GLN A 23 -29.92 29.20 6.21
N ARG A 24 -29.58 30.41 5.74
CA ARG A 24 -29.70 30.74 4.32
C ARG A 24 -28.76 29.86 3.50
N PRO A 25 -29.14 29.47 2.27
CA PRO A 25 -28.27 28.69 1.39
C PRO A 25 -26.95 29.43 1.17
N VAL A 26 -25.83 28.71 1.28
CA VAL A 26 -24.49 29.25 1.02
C VAL A 26 -23.94 28.62 -0.25
N VAL A 27 -23.49 29.46 -1.19
CA VAL A 27 -22.79 28.98 -2.38
C VAL A 27 -21.30 28.83 -2.05
N ILE A 28 -20.78 27.63 -2.27
CA ILE A 28 -19.37 27.29 -2.09
C ILE A 28 -18.78 27.02 -3.47
N GLU A 29 -17.73 27.75 -3.82
CA GLU A 29 -16.90 27.41 -4.99
C GLU A 29 -15.92 26.33 -4.61
N THR A 30 -15.94 25.21 -5.34
CA THR A 30 -14.98 24.11 -5.21
C THR A 30 -14.33 23.83 -6.54
N THR A 31 -13.19 23.15 -6.53
CA THR A 31 -12.53 22.64 -7.73
C THR A 31 -12.60 21.12 -7.72
N THR A 32 -12.95 20.51 -8.85
CA THR A 32 -12.89 19.05 -8.99
C THR A 32 -11.43 18.61 -9.00
N LEU A 33 -11.13 17.54 -8.30
CA LEU A 33 -9.82 16.89 -8.41
C LEU A 33 -9.89 15.77 -9.46
N PRO A 34 -8.75 15.37 -10.04
CA PRO A 34 -8.66 14.09 -10.75
C PRO A 34 -9.21 12.96 -9.88
N SER A 35 -9.79 11.94 -10.53
CA SER A 35 -10.20 10.75 -9.80
C SER A 35 -8.99 10.19 -9.05
N PRO A 36 -9.11 9.90 -7.74
CA PRO A 36 -8.01 9.33 -6.97
C PRO A 36 -7.60 8.01 -7.59
N MET A 37 -6.29 7.73 -7.55
CA MET A 37 -5.75 6.48 -8.08
C MET A 37 -6.41 5.29 -7.39
N MET A 38 -6.95 4.37 -8.17
CA MET A 38 -7.64 3.21 -7.64
C MET A 38 -6.64 2.12 -7.23
N HIS A 39 -7.02 1.24 -6.27
CA HIS A 39 -6.13 0.15 -5.82
C HIS A 39 -5.64 -0.78 -6.94
N PHE A 40 -6.37 -0.87 -8.05
CA PHE A 40 -5.99 -1.69 -9.21
C PHE A 40 -4.98 -1.01 -10.14
N GLU A 41 -4.83 0.31 -10.04
CA GLU A 41 -3.85 1.10 -10.81
C GLU A 41 -2.51 1.21 -10.08
N ALA A 42 -2.51 1.02 -8.76
CA ALA A 42 -1.29 1.04 -7.96
C ALA A 42 -0.31 -0.05 -8.40
N LYS A 43 0.97 0.34 -8.55
CA LYS A 43 2.04 -0.56 -8.97
C LYS A 43 2.18 -1.73 -7.99
N ARG A 44 2.36 -2.94 -8.54
CA ARG A 44 2.49 -4.19 -7.79
C ARG A 44 3.74 -4.93 -8.17
N VAL A 45 4.32 -5.62 -7.21
CA VAL A 45 5.44 -6.54 -7.40
C VAL A 45 5.17 -7.81 -6.63
N PHE A 46 5.42 -8.94 -7.28
CA PHE A 46 5.50 -10.22 -6.61
C PHE A 46 6.93 -10.42 -6.09
N ALA A 47 7.04 -10.64 -4.77
CA ALA A 47 8.28 -10.91 -4.08
C ALA A 47 8.48 -12.43 -4.04
N ASP A 48 9.09 -12.97 -5.10
CA ASP A 48 9.32 -14.41 -5.26
C ASP A 48 10.08 -15.00 -4.07
N GLU A 49 11.06 -14.25 -3.53
CA GLU A 49 11.92 -14.70 -2.45
C GLU A 49 11.18 -14.89 -1.12
N LEU A 50 10.05 -14.20 -0.94
CA LEU A 50 9.25 -14.24 0.29
C LEU A 50 7.85 -14.85 0.06
N GLY A 51 7.48 -15.09 -1.20
CA GLY A 51 6.18 -15.62 -1.64
C GLY A 51 5.01 -14.72 -1.24
N MET A 52 5.09 -13.43 -1.54
CA MET A 52 4.00 -12.47 -1.31
C MET A 52 3.84 -11.46 -2.45
N LEU A 53 2.61 -11.00 -2.66
CA LEU A 53 2.28 -9.94 -3.59
C LEU A 53 2.11 -8.63 -2.84
N VAL A 54 2.86 -7.62 -3.25
CA VAL A 54 2.95 -6.32 -2.58
C VAL A 54 2.56 -5.22 -3.56
N ARG A 55 1.85 -4.19 -3.07
CA ARG A 55 1.50 -3.00 -3.85
C ARG A 55 1.84 -1.73 -3.10
N GLU A 56 2.00 -0.64 -3.84
CA GLU A 56 2.04 0.69 -3.26
C GLU A 56 0.66 1.06 -2.68
N LYS A 57 0.66 1.91 -1.64
CA LYS A 57 -0.57 2.53 -1.17
C LYS A 57 -1.10 3.47 -2.25
N ALA A 58 -2.37 3.33 -2.59
CA ALA A 58 -3.07 4.23 -3.46
C ALA A 58 -3.71 5.35 -2.63
N GLU A 59 -4.12 6.42 -3.30
CA GLU A 59 -4.73 7.58 -2.64
C GLU A 59 -6.01 7.21 -1.87
N MET A 60 -6.78 6.24 -2.40
CA MET A 60 -7.97 5.71 -1.74
C MET A 60 -7.68 5.05 -0.38
N ASP A 61 -6.51 4.43 -0.18
CA ASP A 61 -6.16 3.81 1.10
C ASP A 61 -6.08 4.85 2.22
N TYR A 62 -5.57 6.05 1.92
CA TYR A 62 -5.46 7.16 2.88
C TYR A 62 -6.80 7.80 3.20
N ILE A 63 -7.75 7.74 2.25
CA ILE A 63 -9.09 8.30 2.41
C ILE A 63 -9.97 7.36 3.26
N VAL A 64 -9.89 6.05 2.99
CA VAL A 64 -10.71 5.04 3.66
C VAL A 64 -10.22 4.79 5.08
N ASP A 65 -8.90 4.80 5.30
CA ASP A 65 -8.31 4.58 6.62
C ASP A 65 -7.74 5.89 7.20
N SER A 66 -8.57 6.56 8.00
CA SER A 66 -8.21 7.81 8.67
C SER A 66 -7.38 7.64 9.96
N SER A 67 -7.08 6.38 10.34
CA SER A 67 -6.28 6.07 11.53
C SER A 67 -4.83 6.58 11.41
N ALA A 68 -4.11 6.58 12.53
CA ALA A 68 -2.68 6.89 12.51
C ALA A 68 -1.90 5.91 11.62
N ALA A 69 -2.27 4.62 11.66
CA ALA A 69 -1.72 3.57 10.81
C ALA A 69 -2.05 3.78 9.33
N GLY A 70 -3.28 4.19 9.03
CA GLY A 70 -3.75 4.51 7.68
C GLY A 70 -3.00 5.65 7.00
N LYS A 71 -2.42 6.57 7.80
CA LYS A 71 -1.59 7.67 7.30
C LYS A 71 -0.12 7.31 7.09
N LEU A 72 0.33 6.14 7.56
CA LEU A 72 1.70 5.71 7.34
C LEU A 72 1.94 5.40 5.86
N GLN A 73 3.10 5.84 5.38
CA GLN A 73 3.63 5.41 4.10
C GLN A 73 4.17 3.99 4.22
N GLY A 74 4.02 3.23 3.15
CA GLY A 74 4.40 1.84 3.14
C GLY A 74 3.84 1.11 1.93
N LEU A 75 4.09 -0.19 1.93
CA LEU A 75 3.58 -1.10 0.92
C LEU A 75 2.56 -2.07 1.53
N VAL A 76 1.46 -2.31 0.84
CA VAL A 76 0.38 -3.18 1.32
C VAL A 76 0.58 -4.59 0.77
N VAL A 77 0.56 -5.58 1.64
CA VAL A 77 0.51 -6.99 1.25
C VAL A 77 -0.90 -7.30 0.76
N VAL A 78 -1.05 -7.63 -0.52
CA VAL A 78 -2.36 -7.93 -1.14
C VAL A 78 -2.55 -9.39 -1.50
N GLY A 79 -1.49 -10.19 -1.39
CA GLY A 79 -1.56 -11.61 -1.64
C GLY A 79 -0.39 -12.31 -0.96
N MET A 80 -0.59 -13.57 -0.63
CA MET A 80 0.42 -14.40 0.02
C MET A 80 0.28 -15.82 -0.50
N LEU A 81 1.40 -16.41 -0.93
CA LEU A 81 1.42 -17.82 -1.25
C LEU A 81 1.29 -18.63 0.04
N LYS A 82 0.54 -19.72 -0.04
CA LYS A 82 0.44 -20.68 1.05
C LYS A 82 1.83 -21.30 1.30
N ASP A 83 2.17 -21.50 2.57
CA ASP A 83 3.42 -22.13 3.01
C ASP A 83 4.69 -21.38 2.51
N SER A 84 4.55 -20.11 2.11
CA SER A 84 5.68 -19.26 1.76
C SER A 84 6.45 -18.83 3.01
N PRO A 85 7.70 -18.37 2.87
CA PRO A 85 8.44 -17.90 4.03
C PRO A 85 7.75 -16.77 4.78
N ALA A 86 7.14 -15.81 4.07
CA ALA A 86 6.36 -14.75 4.71
C ALA A 86 5.15 -15.28 5.48
N ALA A 87 4.44 -16.27 4.92
CA ALA A 87 3.30 -16.91 5.59
C ALA A 87 3.74 -17.67 6.85
N ILE A 88 4.83 -18.43 6.76
CA ILE A 88 5.42 -19.19 7.87
C ILE A 88 5.88 -18.24 8.99
N ALA A 89 6.44 -17.08 8.62
CA ALA A 89 6.81 -16.04 9.58
C ALA A 89 5.59 -15.38 10.27
N GLY A 90 4.36 -15.62 9.80
CA GLY A 90 3.13 -15.08 10.39
C GLY A 90 2.70 -13.73 9.83
N MET A 91 3.28 -13.31 8.70
CA MET A 91 2.76 -12.18 7.93
C MET A 91 1.39 -12.53 7.34
N ARG A 92 0.60 -11.51 7.02
CA ARG A 92 -0.77 -11.67 6.52
C ARG A 92 -1.08 -10.68 5.40
N VAL A 93 -2.10 -10.98 4.63
CA VAL A 93 -2.72 -10.02 3.72
C VAL A 93 -3.26 -8.84 4.54
N ASN A 94 -3.16 -7.64 3.97
CA ASN A 94 -3.42 -6.33 4.58
C ASN A 94 -2.39 -5.85 5.61
N ASP A 95 -1.27 -6.56 5.79
CA ASP A 95 -0.13 -5.98 6.50
C ASP A 95 0.47 -4.81 5.70
N LEU A 96 0.78 -3.71 6.38
CA LEU A 96 1.47 -2.56 5.80
C LEU A 96 2.96 -2.65 6.11
N ILE A 97 3.78 -2.96 5.12
CA ILE A 97 5.24 -2.94 5.24
C ILE A 97 5.72 -1.49 5.28
N ALA A 98 6.21 -1.06 6.44
CA ALA A 98 6.74 0.27 6.65
C ALA A 98 8.26 0.33 6.46
N ARG A 99 8.98 -0.76 6.77
CA ARG A 99 10.45 -0.81 6.64
C ARG A 99 10.97 -2.18 6.20
N VAL A 100 12.10 -2.16 5.50
CA VAL A 100 12.95 -3.32 5.17
C VAL A 100 14.35 -3.06 5.70
N ASP A 101 14.91 -3.98 6.49
CA ASP A 101 16.22 -3.86 7.14
C ASP A 101 16.43 -2.48 7.79
N ASP A 102 15.44 -2.09 8.62
CA ASP A 102 15.41 -0.81 9.33
C ASP A 102 15.47 0.43 8.42
N GLN A 103 15.14 0.33 7.13
CA GLN A 103 14.98 1.47 6.23
C GLN A 103 13.52 1.64 5.80
N PRO A 104 12.94 2.88 5.81
CA PRO A 104 11.59 3.10 5.31
C PRO A 104 11.47 2.67 3.86
N VAL A 105 10.28 2.20 3.47
CA VAL A 105 9.98 1.86 2.08
C VAL A 105 8.59 2.33 1.72
N ALA A 106 8.44 2.95 0.55
CA ALA A 106 7.14 3.40 0.05
C ALA A 106 6.87 2.96 -1.40
N HIS A 107 7.91 2.53 -2.13
CA HIS A 107 7.83 2.18 -3.54
C HIS A 107 8.21 0.72 -3.79
N VAL A 108 7.48 0.05 -4.69
CA VAL A 108 7.70 -1.38 -4.94
C VAL A 108 9.02 -1.67 -5.66
N ASP A 109 9.55 -0.74 -6.46
CA ASP A 109 10.86 -0.89 -7.11
C ASP A 109 11.98 -0.87 -6.08
N GLU A 110 11.91 0.06 -5.13
CA GLU A 110 12.86 0.16 -4.02
C GLU A 110 12.81 -1.10 -3.16
N PHE A 111 11.60 -1.54 -2.81
CA PHE A 111 11.38 -2.77 -2.08
C PHE A 111 12.00 -3.98 -2.78
N LYS A 112 11.74 -4.15 -4.08
CA LYS A 112 12.28 -5.25 -4.88
C LYS A 112 13.81 -5.21 -4.91
N ALA A 113 14.40 -4.05 -5.20
CA ALA A 113 15.85 -3.90 -5.29
C ALA A 113 16.55 -4.20 -3.96
N ARG A 114 15.96 -3.77 -2.83
CA ARG A 114 16.46 -4.07 -1.49
C ARG A 114 16.34 -5.55 -1.18
N LEU A 115 15.18 -6.14 -1.45
CA LEU A 115 14.93 -7.55 -1.20
C LEU A 115 15.94 -8.41 -1.95
N SER A 116 16.07 -8.25 -3.26
CA SER A 116 17.01 -9.05 -4.06
C SER A 116 18.46 -8.87 -3.62
N ARG A 117 18.86 -7.69 -3.11
CA ARG A 117 20.21 -7.48 -2.56
C ARG A 117 20.44 -8.27 -1.26
N ILE A 118 19.45 -8.29 -0.36
CA ILE A 118 19.55 -8.98 0.93
C ILE A 118 19.56 -10.50 0.68
N THR A 119 18.66 -10.98 -0.16
CA THR A 119 18.46 -12.41 -0.43
C THR A 119 19.58 -13.00 -1.29
N ALA A 120 20.25 -12.19 -2.13
CA ALA A 120 21.47 -12.61 -2.83
C ALA A 120 22.60 -13.06 -1.89
N SER A 121 22.61 -12.58 -0.64
CA SER A 121 23.55 -13.03 0.40
C SER A 121 22.98 -14.17 1.27
N ASN A 122 21.87 -14.79 0.86
CA ASN A 122 21.11 -15.80 1.60
C ASN A 122 20.80 -15.39 3.05
N ARG A 123 20.56 -14.10 3.26
CA ARG A 123 20.27 -13.51 4.57
C ARG A 123 18.78 -13.41 4.80
N ALA A 124 18.36 -13.61 6.04
CA ALA A 124 17.02 -13.29 6.48
C ALA A 124 16.72 -11.79 6.31
N VAL A 125 15.49 -11.47 5.93
CA VAL A 125 15.02 -10.11 5.69
C VAL A 125 14.23 -9.65 6.91
N LYS A 126 14.62 -8.51 7.49
CA LYS A 126 13.86 -7.91 8.59
C LYS A 126 12.79 -6.96 8.04
N LEU A 127 11.53 -7.27 8.28
CA LEU A 127 10.39 -6.47 7.88
C LEU A 127 9.74 -5.85 9.11
N THR A 128 9.60 -4.53 9.12
CA THR A 128 8.75 -3.83 10.09
C THR A 128 7.42 -3.56 9.41
N ILE A 129 6.34 -4.09 9.99
CA ILE A 129 4.99 -3.90 9.47
C ILE A 129 4.08 -3.24 10.49
N GLN A 130 3.04 -2.60 9.98
CA GLN A 130 1.93 -2.08 10.74
C GLN A 130 0.70 -2.96 10.45
N ARG A 131 0.08 -3.48 11.52
CA ARG A 131 -1.16 -4.26 11.45
C ARG A 131 -2.13 -3.65 12.44
N ASN A 132 -3.18 -3.01 11.93
CA ASN A 132 -4.03 -2.13 12.75
C ASN A 132 -3.13 -1.09 13.45
N ASP A 133 -3.26 -0.93 14.77
CA ASP A 133 -2.42 -0.03 15.57
C ASP A 133 -1.10 -0.67 16.05
N ASP A 134 -0.89 -1.97 15.80
CA ASP A 134 0.30 -2.68 16.23
C ASP A 134 1.44 -2.58 15.23
N ARG A 135 2.63 -2.24 15.74
CA ARG A 135 3.89 -2.32 15.01
C ARG A 135 4.55 -3.67 15.29
N LEU A 136 4.64 -4.51 14.27
CA LEU A 136 5.23 -5.84 14.34
C LEU A 136 6.54 -5.90 13.58
N VAL A 137 7.46 -6.76 14.01
CA VAL A 137 8.72 -7.03 13.33
C VAL A 137 8.80 -8.50 13.01
N PHE A 138 9.02 -8.81 11.75
CA PHE A 138 9.20 -10.17 11.24
C PHE A 138 10.60 -10.32 10.68
N THR A 139 11.23 -11.45 10.96
CA THR A 139 12.46 -11.88 10.29
C THR A 139 12.09 -13.06 9.41
N VAL A 140 12.27 -12.91 8.10
CA VAL A 140 11.81 -13.87 7.11
C VAL A 140 13.01 -14.42 6.34
N ASP A 141 13.21 -15.72 6.41
CA ASP A 141 14.24 -16.40 5.62
C ASP A 141 13.80 -16.48 4.15
N PRO A 142 14.63 -16.09 3.18
CA PRO A 142 14.23 -16.18 1.79
C PRO A 142 14.16 -17.63 1.30
N VAL A 143 13.33 -17.88 0.28
CA VAL A 143 13.41 -19.13 -0.48
C VAL A 143 14.81 -19.22 -1.07
N ARG A 144 15.55 -20.27 -0.71
CA ARG A 144 16.87 -20.53 -1.28
C ARG A 144 16.72 -20.63 -2.81
N PRO A 145 17.46 -19.85 -3.61
CA PRO A 145 17.40 -19.98 -5.06
C PRO A 145 17.82 -21.41 -5.45
N ALA A 146 17.06 -22.04 -6.35
CA ALA A 146 17.30 -23.41 -6.82
C ALA A 146 18.69 -23.63 -7.47
N SER A 147 19.48 -22.57 -7.66
CA SER A 147 20.85 -22.59 -8.20
C SER A 147 21.88 -23.26 -7.28
N ASP A 148 21.57 -23.50 -6.00
CA ASP A 148 22.47 -24.13 -5.01
C ASP A 148 22.20 -25.64 -4.79
N ALA A 149 21.38 -26.29 -5.64
CA ALA A 149 21.28 -27.74 -5.61
C ALA A 149 22.59 -28.36 -6.15
N PRO A 150 23.30 -29.21 -5.39
CA PRO A 150 24.45 -29.91 -5.93
C PRO A 150 23.99 -30.74 -7.15
N LYS A 151 24.68 -30.56 -8.27
CA LYS A 151 24.55 -31.42 -9.46
C LYS A 151 24.94 -32.85 -9.13
#